data_AF-A0A7X8UEM6-F1
#
_entry.id   AF-A0A7X8UEM6-F1
#
_cell.length_a   1.000
_cell.length_b   1.000
_cell.length_c   1.000
_cell.angle_alpha   90.00
_cell.angle_beta   90.00
_cell.angle_gamma   90.00
#
_symmetry.space_group_name_H-M   'P 1'
#
loop_
_entity.id
_entity.type
_entity.pdbx_description
1 polymer ?
#
loop_
_entity_poly.entity_id
_entity_poly.type
_entity_poly.pdbx_seq_one_letter_code
_entity_poly.pdbx_strand_id
1 'polypeptide(L)'
;MSYCPECDAVIEEDIEEVGEIITCPECGVELEVISLDPLEFDLAPADDEDDFDFDDDDEDDDWDDDEEYDDDDDDDDDDEDDF
;
A
#
# COMPACT_ATOMS: atom_id res chain seq x y z
N MET A 1 -32.37 13.88 12.00
CA MET A 1 -32.45 12.49 12.49
C MET A 1 -32.34 11.61 11.27
N SER A 2 -31.18 11.04 11.08
CA SER A 2 -30.91 10.08 10.03
C SER A 2 -30.73 8.71 10.67
N TYR A 3 -30.85 7.67 9.86
CA TYR A 3 -30.76 6.29 10.32
C TYR A 3 -29.61 5.59 9.63
N CYS A 4 -28.85 4.80 10.38
CA CYS A 4 -27.82 3.95 9.82
C CYS A 4 -28.48 2.87 8.91
N PRO A 5 -28.04 2.70 7.65
CA PRO A 5 -28.61 1.70 6.74
C PRO A 5 -28.29 0.24 7.12
N GLU A 6 -27.30 0.01 8.00
CA GLU A 6 -26.88 -1.33 8.46
C GLU A 6 -27.61 -1.80 9.73
N CYS A 7 -27.83 -0.89 10.68
CA CYS A 7 -28.31 -1.24 12.02
C CYS A 7 -29.56 -0.47 12.46
N ASP A 8 -30.11 0.39 11.60
CA ASP A 8 -31.26 1.26 11.90
C ASP A 8 -31.07 2.16 13.14
N ALA A 9 -29.82 2.35 13.58
CA ALA A 9 -29.47 3.25 14.67
C ALA A 9 -29.77 4.70 14.30
N VAL A 10 -30.23 5.48 15.28
CA VAL A 10 -30.40 6.93 15.11
C VAL A 10 -29.03 7.59 15.15
N ILE A 11 -28.69 8.31 14.09
CA ILE A 11 -27.49 9.15 14.03
C ILE A 11 -27.92 10.61 14.24
N GLU A 12 -27.33 11.24 15.26
CA GLU A 12 -27.55 12.63 15.65
C GLU A 12 -26.28 13.47 15.41
N GLU A 13 -25.67 13.33 14.23
CA GLU A 13 -24.55 14.17 13.80
C GLU A 13 -25.03 15.35 12.95
N ASP A 14 -24.36 16.49 13.11
CA ASP A 14 -24.62 17.72 12.37
C ASP A 14 -23.74 17.69 11.12
N ILE A 15 -24.27 17.07 10.06
CA ILE A 15 -23.56 16.88 8.80
C ILE A 15 -23.96 18.00 7.86
N GLU A 16 -22.96 18.74 7.41
CA GLU A 16 -23.13 19.92 6.55
C GLU A 16 -22.59 19.73 5.13
N GLU A 17 -21.86 18.62 4.87
CA GLU A 17 -21.23 18.33 3.58
C GLU A 17 -21.54 16.91 3.07
N VAL A 18 -21.82 16.81 1.77
CA VAL A 18 -21.95 15.52 1.04
C VAL A 18 -20.56 14.98 0.74
N GLY A 19 -20.34 13.68 0.96
CA GLY A 19 -19.05 13.01 0.86
C GLY A 19 -18.26 12.99 2.16
N GLU A 20 -18.84 13.47 3.26
CA GLU A 20 -18.26 13.28 4.60
C GLU A 20 -18.38 11.80 5.01
N ILE A 21 -17.29 11.27 5.56
CA ILE A 21 -17.22 9.90 6.10
C ILE A 21 -17.40 9.99 7.62
N ILE A 22 -18.43 9.34 8.14
CA ILE A 22 -18.69 9.23 9.57
C ILE A 22 -18.69 7.77 10.00
N THR A 23 -18.40 7.51 11.28
CA THR A 23 -18.45 6.16 11.85
C THR A 23 -19.69 6.01 12.70
N CYS A 24 -20.51 4.99 12.43
CA CYS A 24 -21.69 4.74 13.23
C CYS A 24 -21.28 4.32 14.66
N PRO A 25 -21.73 5.01 15.73
CA PRO A 25 -21.32 4.70 17.11
C PRO A 25 -21.92 3.40 17.65
N GLU A 26 -22.95 2.85 17.01
CA GLU A 26 -23.65 1.64 17.46
C GLU A 26 -23.08 0.36 16.81
N CYS A 27 -22.78 0.37 15.51
CA CYS A 27 -22.24 -0.78 14.80
C CYS A 27 -20.76 -0.65 14.41
N GLY A 28 -20.18 0.55 14.43
CA GLY A 28 -18.79 0.80 14.08
C GLY A 28 -18.49 0.79 12.58
N VAL A 29 -19.51 0.76 11.71
CA VAL A 29 -19.32 0.82 10.26
C VAL A 29 -19.07 2.25 9.81
N GLU A 30 -18.29 2.40 8.74
CA GLU A 30 -18.02 3.67 8.08
C GLU A 30 -19.13 3.96 7.05
N LEU A 31 -19.68 5.16 7.11
CA LEU A 31 -20.80 5.59 6.29
C LEU A 31 -20.42 6.88 5.57
N GLU A 32 -20.69 6.94 4.27
CA GLU A 32 -20.54 8.14 3.46
C GLU A 32 -21.88 8.89 3.36
N VAL A 33 -21.83 10.21 3.49
CA VAL A 33 -23.01 11.07 3.29
C VAL A 33 -23.26 11.27 1.81
N ILE A 34 -24.36 10.72 1.28
CA ILE A 34 -24.71 10.86 -0.14
C ILE A 34 -25.76 11.96 -0.40
N SER A 35 -26.46 12.43 0.63
CA SER A 35 -27.42 13.54 0.53
C SER A 35 -27.68 14.20 1.89
N LEU A 36 -28.03 15.49 1.86
CA LEU A 36 -28.30 16.31 3.04
C LEU A 36 -29.78 16.69 3.22
N ASP A 37 -30.61 16.56 2.17
CA ASP A 37 -32.05 16.90 2.21
C ASP A 37 -32.86 15.94 1.31
N PRO A 38 -33.39 14.82 1.84
CA PRO A 38 -33.20 14.28 3.20
C PRO A 38 -31.79 13.75 3.45
N LEU A 39 -31.37 13.71 4.71
CA LEU A 39 -30.04 13.19 5.08
C LEU A 39 -29.99 11.67 4.85
N GLU A 40 -29.16 11.22 3.91
CA GLU A 40 -29.00 9.82 3.50
C GLU A 40 -27.52 9.40 3.57
N PHE A 41 -27.31 8.15 3.96
CA PHE A 41 -26.00 7.53 4.09
C PHE A 41 -25.89 6.29 3.21
N ASP A 42 -24.71 6.05 2.68
CA ASP A 42 -24.33 4.79 2.03
C ASP A 42 -23.14 4.17 2.75
N LEU A 43 -22.83 2.90 2.45
CA LEU A 43 -21.63 2.27 3.00
C LEU A 43 -20.42 2.95 2.37
N ALA A 44 -19.58 3.55 3.20
CA ALA A 44 -18.32 4.07 2.70
C ALA A 44 -17.54 2.94 2.02
N PRO A 45 -16.88 3.18 0.87
CA PRO A 45 -15.93 2.21 0.35
C PRO A 45 -14.90 1.94 1.44
N ALA A 46 -14.70 0.66 1.79
CA ALA A 46 -13.57 0.29 2.63
C ALA A 46 -12.31 0.82 1.95
N ASP A 47 -11.57 1.64 2.66
CA ASP A 47 -10.32 2.20 2.16
C ASP A 47 -9.43 1.01 1.76
N ASP A 48 -9.23 0.82 0.46
CA ASP A 48 -8.41 -0.23 -0.16
C ASP A 48 -6.90 -0.06 0.19
N GLU A 49 -6.57 0.57 1.33
CA GLU A 49 -5.20 0.70 1.85
C GLU A 49 -4.79 -0.53 2.70
N ASP A 50 -5.72 -1.45 3.04
CA ASP A 50 -5.45 -2.71 3.76
C ASP A 50 -5.39 -3.97 2.84
N ASP A 51 -5.36 -3.83 1.49
CA ASP A 51 -5.03 -4.93 0.55
C ASP A 51 -3.60 -4.83 -0.02
N PHE A 52 -2.79 -3.88 0.48
CA PHE A 52 -1.33 -3.91 0.29
C PHE A 52 -0.64 -4.75 1.37
N ASP A 53 -1.14 -5.96 1.60
CA ASP A 53 -0.35 -7.06 2.15
C ASP A 53 0.56 -7.59 1.02
N PHE A 54 1.47 -6.73 0.54
CA PHE A 54 2.63 -7.18 -0.23
C PHE A 54 3.68 -7.64 0.78
N ASP A 55 3.38 -8.76 1.43
CA ASP A 55 4.39 -9.72 1.84
C ASP A 55 5.08 -10.21 0.55
N ASP A 56 5.98 -9.38 0.04
CA ASP A 56 6.99 -9.73 -0.97
C ASP A 56 8.31 -9.87 -0.24
N ASP A 57 8.33 -10.93 0.53
CA ASP A 57 9.46 -11.83 0.58
C ASP A 57 9.70 -12.40 -0.84
N ASP A 58 10.15 -11.57 -1.80
CA ASP A 58 10.86 -12.06 -2.99
C ASP A 58 12.34 -11.68 -2.83
N GLU A 59 12.92 -12.52 -1.99
CA GLU A 59 14.32 -12.79 -1.78
C GLU A 59 14.99 -13.22 -3.11
N ASP A 60 15.40 -12.28 -4.00
CA ASP A 60 16.44 -12.53 -5.01
C ASP A 60 16.89 -11.22 -5.71
N ASP A 61 18.02 -10.63 -5.28
CA ASP A 61 18.94 -9.93 -6.18
C ASP A 61 20.34 -9.86 -5.52
N ASP A 62 20.87 -11.05 -5.21
CA ASP A 62 22.30 -11.26 -4.94
C ASP A 62 23.06 -11.14 -6.28
N TRP A 63 23.24 -9.90 -6.76
CA TRP A 63 24.27 -9.64 -7.78
C TRP A 63 25.61 -9.48 -7.07
N ASP A 64 26.24 -10.64 -6.92
CA ASP A 64 27.66 -10.87 -6.97
C ASP A 64 28.31 -9.98 -8.05
N ASP A 65 28.73 -8.76 -7.67
CA ASP A 65 29.67 -7.92 -8.43
C ASP A 65 31.10 -8.40 -8.13
N ASP A 66 31.36 -9.68 -8.41
CA ASP A 66 32.68 -10.28 -8.52
C ASP A 66 32.98 -10.46 -10.02
N GLU A 67 33.21 -9.34 -10.70
CA GLU A 67 33.97 -9.35 -11.95
C GLU A 67 35.38 -8.84 -11.60
N GLU A 68 36.14 -9.71 -10.93
CA GLU A 68 37.60 -9.64 -10.95
C GLU A 68 38.04 -9.65 -12.42
N TYR A 69 38.42 -8.48 -12.94
CA TYR A 69 39.23 -8.38 -14.14
C TYR A 69 40.63 -8.93 -13.81
N ASP A 70 40.75 -10.25 -13.97
CA ASP A 70 42.00 -11.00 -14.16
C ASP A 70 42.68 -10.46 -15.43
N ASP A 71 43.55 -9.44 -15.28
CA ASP A 71 44.52 -9.03 -16.29
C ASP A 71 45.79 -9.88 -16.10
N ASP A 72 45.66 -11.18 -16.36
CA ASP A 72 46.78 -12.10 -16.55
C ASP A 72 46.72 -12.61 -18.00
N ASP A 73 47.28 -11.82 -18.91
CA ASP A 73 47.70 -12.26 -20.24
C ASP A 73 49.16 -11.79 -20.44
N ASP A 74 50.07 -12.66 -19.99
CA ASP A 74 51.16 -13.23 -20.80
C ASP A 74 52.10 -12.22 -21.50
N ASP A 75 53.28 -12.00 -20.91
CA ASP A 75 54.54 -11.95 -21.68
C ASP A 75 55.71 -12.40 -20.77
N ASP A 76 55.77 -13.72 -20.59
CA ASP A 76 56.99 -14.45 -20.26
C ASP A 76 57.83 -14.51 -21.55
N ASP A 77 58.62 -13.47 -21.82
CA ASP A 77 59.75 -13.58 -22.76
C ASP A 77 61.05 -13.73 -21.93
N ASP A 78 61.22 -14.97 -21.50
CA ASP A 78 62.50 -15.60 -21.13
C ASP A 78 63.46 -15.52 -22.34
N ASP A 79 64.13 -14.38 -22.53
CA ASP A 79 65.27 -14.27 -23.45
C ASP A 79 66.58 -14.37 -22.64
N GLU A 80 66.99 -15.63 -22.45
CA GLU A 80 68.36 -16.12 -22.62
C GLU A 80 69.40 -15.84 -21.50
N ASP A 81 69.45 -16.73 -20.51
CA ASP A 81 70.72 -17.16 -19.90
C ASP A 81 71.48 -18.08 -20.90
N ASP A 82 72.49 -17.58 -21.60
CA ASP A 82 73.65 -18.40 -22.00
C ASP A 82 74.96 -17.56 -22.13
N PHE A 83 75.78 -17.68 -21.07
CA PHE A 83 77.25 -17.52 -20.96
C PHE A 83 77.86 -16.29 -20.25
#